data_AF-A0A519UGG3-F1
#
_entry.id   AF-A0A519UGG3-F1
#
_cell.length_a   1.000
_cell.length_b   1.000
_cell.length_c   1.000
_cell.angle_alpha   90.00
_cell.angle_beta   90.00
_cell.angle_gamma   90.00
#
_symmetry.space_group_name_H-M   'P 1'
#
loop_
_entity.id
_entity.type
_entity.pdbx_description
1 polymer ?
#
loop_
_entity_poly.entity_id
_entity_poly.type
_entity_poly.pdbx_seq_one_letter_code
_entity_poly.pdbx_strand_id
1 'polypeptide(L)'
;MSSNSFNTIGSGGIVNYDEVKETIGDQSEGGWTIHQFQFFGNTVGEVDASWRRGLPKQVKTYNSAGTLQSGIFYRMTNTMDGQFTGRTAAHAGTHPCAEAGNRDTDFDQFPSRFSQLIYDFPIDWIHMDTVIKNDYTTGMTSISATHYDNPQHKLATRSTTFNSDGTKVTNFTKYPTDFSFSGIANSDEAQALKLLQDKHIHNVPIEQYSQKWAPGGGAPLTIGGRFTEFRTAGTGDDIVLMAGQHGLELPVGISDFQPSYVSGNVVSKDSRYVLKGTVREYDKRTNLVALYSDGGRSKSYVWGYNQTLPIAVLDNNSQNRNMAFTSFESDAPGNWTFNTSSVTTSEKLTGKRCLDLTQGSASVDFASSAALVYGVFNPTLQGKYIVSYWRKSGSVTVNGTSPSLIGASSNGWTYCEHVLINPPNVSVNGNTKIDELRFYPAVSIMKSYTYEPLTGVTSADSGNGIIVFYEYDAMGRLTIERDVFGKILKQYTYQFQATE
;
A
#
# COMPACT_ATOMS: atom_id res chain seq x y z
N MET A 1 -4.54 -5.00 3.82
CA MET A 1 -4.84 -4.34 5.11
C MET A 1 -3.68 -4.61 6.04
N SER A 2 -2.77 -3.66 6.17
CA SER A 2 -1.75 -3.64 7.22
C SER A 2 -1.28 -2.19 7.34
N SER A 3 -2.17 -1.34 7.86
CA SER A 3 -1.79 -0.02 8.35
C SER A 3 -1.15 -0.21 9.73
N ASN A 4 0.10 -0.67 9.75
CA ASN A 4 0.94 -0.46 10.92
C ASN A 4 1.49 0.96 10.81
N SER A 5 0.64 1.95 11.06
CA SER A 5 1.09 3.31 11.33
C SER A 5 1.72 3.30 12.72
N PHE A 6 3.02 2.98 12.76
CA PHE A 6 3.86 3.29 13.91
C PHE A 6 4.03 4.81 13.98
N ASN A 7 3.06 5.50 14.57
CA ASN A 7 3.32 6.79 15.18
C ASN A 7 3.89 6.49 16.57
N THR A 8 5.18 6.78 16.78
CA THR A 8 5.78 6.74 18.12
C THR A 8 6.18 8.15 18.57
N ILE A 9 5.70 8.47 19.77
CA ILE A 9 6.34 9.30 20.81
C ILE A 9 6.41 10.81 20.51
N GLY A 10 5.23 11.43 20.51
CA GLY A 10 4.95 12.49 21.48
C GLY A 10 3.96 11.93 22.52
N SER A 11 3.79 12.56 23.67
CA SER A 11 3.08 12.05 24.87
C SER A 11 1.55 11.79 24.71
N GLY A 12 1.06 11.44 23.53
CA GLY A 12 -0.30 10.95 23.34
C GLY A 12 -0.38 9.46 23.64
N GLY A 13 -1.31 9.05 24.52
CA GLY A 13 -1.57 7.65 24.81
C GLY A 13 -1.86 6.85 23.54
N ILE A 14 -1.25 5.67 23.43
CA ILE A 14 -1.53 4.72 22.34
C ILE A 14 -2.92 4.15 22.56
N VAL A 15 -3.77 4.28 21.55
CA VAL A 15 -5.15 3.84 21.64
C VAL A 15 -5.31 2.39 21.21
N ASN A 16 -5.78 1.57 22.15
CA ASN A 16 -6.16 0.18 21.91
C ASN A 16 -7.67 0.08 21.68
N TYR A 17 -8.07 -0.77 20.73
CA TYR A 17 -9.48 -1.09 20.46
C TYR A 17 -9.74 -2.54 20.83
N ASP A 18 -10.86 -2.78 21.51
CA ASP A 18 -11.40 -4.13 21.63
C ASP A 18 -12.18 -4.50 20.38
N GLU A 19 -12.85 -3.50 19.78
CA GLU A 19 -13.79 -3.69 18.68
C GLU A 19 -13.82 -2.50 17.71
N VAL A 20 -13.89 -2.81 16.42
CA VAL A 20 -14.23 -1.88 15.34
C VAL A 20 -15.42 -2.42 14.58
N LYS A 21 -16.50 -1.64 14.50
CA LYS A 21 -17.70 -1.97 13.73
C LYS A 21 -17.72 -1.19 12.42
N GLU A 22 -17.64 -1.91 11.31
CA GLU A 22 -17.87 -1.41 9.94
C GLU A 22 -19.35 -1.61 9.59
N THR A 23 -20.09 -0.52 9.36
CA THR A 23 -21.50 -0.53 8.99
C THR A 23 -21.63 -0.14 7.53
N ILE A 24 -22.43 -0.87 6.74
CA ILE A 24 -22.62 -0.61 5.31
C ILE A 24 -23.91 0.20 5.11
N GLY A 25 -23.75 1.41 4.59
CA GLY A 25 -24.83 2.37 4.38
C GLY A 25 -25.19 3.20 5.61
N ASP A 26 -26.03 4.22 5.41
CA ASP A 26 -26.47 5.18 6.44
C ASP A 26 -27.31 4.53 7.55
N GLN A 27 -28.04 3.46 7.22
CA GLN A 27 -28.98 2.79 8.12
C GLN A 27 -28.66 1.31 8.32
N SER A 28 -27.39 0.91 8.09
CA SER A 28 -26.97 -0.49 8.09
C SER A 28 -27.72 -1.36 7.07
N GLU A 29 -28.22 -0.76 5.99
CA GLU A 29 -29.03 -1.47 4.98
C GLU A 29 -28.25 -2.56 4.24
N GLY A 30 -26.91 -2.46 4.22
CA GLY A 30 -26.02 -3.49 3.71
C GLY A 30 -25.52 -4.47 4.77
N GLY A 31 -25.94 -4.32 6.03
CA GLY A 31 -25.42 -5.08 7.18
C GLY A 31 -24.18 -4.43 7.80
N TRP A 32 -23.43 -5.22 8.55
CA TRP A 32 -22.22 -4.74 9.24
C TRP A 32 -21.21 -5.86 9.49
N THR A 33 -19.94 -5.47 9.64
CA THR A 33 -18.84 -6.34 10.03
C THR A 33 -18.27 -5.86 11.36
N ILE A 34 -18.05 -6.80 12.29
CA ILE A 34 -17.42 -6.55 13.58
C ILE A 34 -16.02 -7.14 13.56
N HIS A 35 -15.01 -6.30 13.76
CA HIS A 35 -13.62 -6.69 13.92
C HIS A 35 -13.27 -6.61 15.40
N GLN A 36 -12.83 -7.72 15.98
CA GLN A 36 -12.38 -7.77 17.36
C GLN A 36 -10.91 -8.09 17.44
N PHE A 37 -10.26 -7.50 18.44
CA PHE A 37 -8.83 -7.61 18.65
C PHE A 37 -8.54 -8.27 20.00
N GLN A 38 -7.31 -8.75 20.15
CA GLN A 38 -6.79 -9.34 21.37
C GLN A 38 -5.44 -8.73 21.72
N PHE A 39 -5.05 -8.98 22.96
CA PHE A 39 -3.86 -8.45 23.59
C PHE A 39 -3.11 -9.57 24.32
N PHE A 40 -1.79 -9.56 24.21
CA PHE A 40 -0.92 -10.35 25.09
C PHE A 40 -0.40 -9.44 26.20
N GLY A 41 -0.60 -9.84 27.46
CA GLY A 41 -0.24 -9.09 28.66
C GLY A 41 1.09 -8.32 28.55
N ASN A 42 1.11 -7.10 29.09
CA ASN A 42 2.33 -6.32 29.19
C ASN A 42 3.33 -7.09 30.06
N THR A 43 4.56 -7.22 29.58
CA THR A 43 5.68 -7.67 30.39
C THR A 43 6.15 -6.52 31.28
N VAL A 44 6.71 -6.86 32.43
CA VAL A 44 7.25 -5.91 33.40
C VAL A 44 8.44 -5.19 32.75
N GLY A 45 8.40 -3.86 32.63
CA GLY A 45 9.49 -3.05 32.07
C GLY A 45 9.08 -1.59 31.77
N GLU A 46 10.04 -0.68 31.63
CA GLU A 46 9.83 0.74 31.33
C GLU A 46 9.45 1.01 29.85
N VAL A 47 9.34 -0.02 29.01
CA VAL A 47 9.18 0.10 27.56
C VAL A 47 7.79 -0.34 27.13
N ASP A 48 7.17 0.45 26.26
CA ASP A 48 5.84 0.15 25.73
C ASP A 48 5.84 -1.07 24.77
N ALA A 49 5.15 -2.14 25.17
CA ALA A 49 4.98 -3.36 24.39
C ALA A 49 3.83 -3.26 23.36
N SER A 50 3.76 -2.19 22.58
CA SER A 50 2.67 -1.94 21.60
C SER A 50 2.45 -3.05 20.58
N TRP A 51 3.52 -3.74 20.18
CA TRP A 51 3.47 -4.88 19.26
C TRP A 51 2.68 -6.09 19.79
N ARG A 52 2.36 -6.13 21.09
CA ARG A 52 1.50 -7.16 21.71
C ARG A 52 0.01 -6.86 21.64
N ARG A 53 -0.38 -5.70 21.12
CA ARG A 53 -1.76 -5.17 21.17
C ARG A 53 -2.35 -5.05 19.77
N GLY A 54 -3.68 -4.97 19.70
CA GLY A 54 -4.38 -4.75 18.42
C GLY A 54 -4.30 -5.93 17.44
N LEU A 55 -4.01 -7.13 17.94
CA LEU A 55 -3.89 -8.32 17.10
C LEU A 55 -5.28 -8.86 16.76
N PRO A 56 -5.56 -9.29 15.52
CA PRO A 56 -6.88 -9.78 15.17
C PRO A 56 -7.27 -11.02 15.99
N LYS A 57 -8.48 -11.02 16.54
CA LYS A 57 -9.07 -12.12 17.32
C LYS A 57 -10.17 -12.81 16.52
N GLN A 58 -11.13 -12.02 16.04
CA GLN A 58 -12.19 -12.51 15.16
C GLN A 58 -12.80 -11.41 14.31
N VAL A 59 -13.37 -11.79 13.18
CA VAL A 59 -14.17 -10.93 12.31
C VAL A 59 -15.50 -11.62 12.07
N LYS A 60 -16.61 -10.92 12.26
CA LYS A 60 -17.97 -11.46 12.05
C LYS A 60 -18.76 -10.53 11.15
N THR A 61 -19.37 -11.05 10.10
CA THR A 61 -20.18 -10.27 9.16
C THR A 61 -21.65 -10.67 9.28
N TYR A 62 -22.52 -9.67 9.34
CA TYR A 62 -23.96 -9.78 9.51
C TYR A 62 -24.67 -9.12 8.32
N ASN A 63 -25.83 -9.65 7.95
CA ASN A 63 -26.72 -8.97 7.00
C ASN A 63 -27.49 -7.84 7.72
N SER A 64 -28.30 -7.09 6.98
CA SER A 64 -29.10 -5.98 7.51
C SER A 64 -30.19 -6.41 8.51
N ALA A 65 -30.59 -7.68 8.52
CA ALA A 65 -31.50 -8.25 9.51
C ALA A 65 -30.80 -8.69 10.81
N GLY A 66 -29.47 -8.58 10.88
CA GLY A 66 -28.67 -9.02 12.03
C GLY A 66 -28.36 -10.52 12.05
N THR A 67 -28.61 -11.25 10.97
CA THR A 67 -28.23 -12.66 10.83
C THR A 67 -26.75 -12.77 10.48
N LEU A 68 -26.01 -13.55 11.26
CA LEU A 68 -24.59 -13.85 11.01
C LEU A 68 -24.43 -14.59 9.68
N GLN A 69 -23.63 -14.04 8.77
CA GLN A 69 -23.34 -14.58 7.45
C GLN A 69 -22.00 -15.34 7.42
N SER A 70 -20.96 -14.77 8.06
CA SER A 70 -19.63 -15.39 8.10
C SER A 70 -18.87 -15.03 9.37
N GLY A 71 -17.89 -15.87 9.72
CA GLY A 71 -17.00 -15.66 10.85
C GLY A 71 -15.57 -16.10 10.50
N ILE A 72 -14.60 -15.26 10.83
CA ILE A 72 -13.17 -15.57 10.76
C ILE A 72 -12.61 -15.51 12.18
N PHE A 73 -11.91 -16.54 12.62
CA PHE A 73 -11.33 -16.64 13.96
C PHE A 73 -9.83 -16.87 13.85
N TYR A 74 -9.06 -16.11 14.63
CA TYR A 74 -7.61 -16.13 14.60
C TYR A 74 -7.08 -16.73 15.90
N ARG A 75 -6.20 -17.71 15.79
CA ARG A 75 -5.42 -18.25 16.89
C ARG A 75 -3.97 -17.85 16.69
N MET A 76 -3.37 -17.34 17.76
CA MET A 76 -1.99 -16.91 17.76
C MET A 76 -1.25 -17.58 18.89
N THR A 77 0.03 -17.85 18.67
CA THR A 77 0.95 -18.33 19.69
C THR A 77 1.88 -17.20 20.10
N ASN A 78 2.13 -17.08 21.40
CA ASN A 78 3.18 -16.24 21.92
C ASN A 78 4.28 -17.15 22.46
N THR A 79 5.49 -16.99 21.94
CA THR A 79 6.69 -17.63 22.49
C THR A 79 7.61 -16.53 23.01
N MET A 80 7.84 -16.48 24.32
CA MET A 80 8.88 -15.63 24.91
C MET A 80 10.24 -16.18 24.50
N ASP A 81 11.00 -15.41 23.73
CA ASP A 81 12.30 -15.80 23.18
C ASP A 81 13.46 -15.30 24.05
N GLY A 82 13.21 -14.28 24.87
CA GLY A 82 14.16 -13.83 25.88
C GLY A 82 13.91 -12.40 26.35
N GLN A 83 14.93 -11.84 27.00
CA GLN A 83 14.98 -10.44 27.39
C GLN A 83 16.34 -9.88 26.94
N PHE A 84 16.32 -8.73 26.28
CA PHE A 84 17.51 -7.94 26.03
C PHE A 84 17.65 -6.91 27.16
N THR A 85 18.76 -6.93 27.89
CA THR A 85 18.99 -5.97 28.98
C THR A 85 19.87 -4.82 28.49
N GLY A 86 19.28 -3.63 28.39
CA GLY A 86 19.99 -2.37 28.19
C GLY A 86 20.44 -1.78 29.53
N ARG A 87 21.56 -1.04 29.52
CA ARG A 87 22.05 -0.30 30.68
C ARG A 87 22.35 1.14 30.27
N THR A 88 21.85 2.10 31.03
CA THR A 88 22.30 3.49 30.92
C THR A 88 23.02 3.87 32.22
N ALA A 89 24.13 4.60 32.09
CA ALA A 89 24.87 5.13 33.22
C ALA A 89 24.76 6.65 33.20
N ALA A 90 24.18 7.22 34.24
CA ALA A 90 24.17 8.67 34.44
C ALA A 90 25.21 9.03 35.52
N HIS A 91 25.89 10.16 35.34
CA HIS A 91 26.79 10.69 36.35
C HIS A 91 25.97 11.15 37.55
N ALA A 92 26.17 10.53 38.72
CA ALA A 92 25.52 10.97 39.94
C ALA A 92 26.26 12.21 40.46
N GLY A 93 25.85 13.38 39.97
CA GLY A 93 26.32 14.65 40.51
C GLY A 93 25.89 14.77 41.97
N THR A 94 26.83 15.06 42.86
CA THR A 94 26.50 15.51 44.21
C THR A 94 25.79 16.86 44.11
N HIS A 95 24.63 16.97 44.75
CA HIS A 95 23.87 18.22 44.81
C HIS A 95 24.76 19.33 45.39
N PRO A 96 24.81 20.55 44.81
CA PRO A 96 25.75 21.61 45.22
C PRO A 96 25.58 22.13 46.66
N CYS A 97 24.53 21.71 47.38
CA CYS A 97 24.34 22.00 48.80
C CYS A 97 24.70 20.83 49.74
N ALA A 98 25.26 19.72 49.23
CA ALA A 98 25.78 18.66 50.08
C ALA A 98 26.96 19.23 50.89
N GLU A 99 26.75 19.38 52.20
CA GLU A 99 27.70 20.02 53.11
C GLU A 99 29.10 19.39 52.99
N ALA A 100 30.12 20.25 52.95
CA ALA A 100 31.52 19.88 52.75
C ALA A 100 32.11 18.95 53.85
N GLY A 101 31.35 18.65 54.90
CA GLY A 101 31.79 17.88 56.07
C GLY A 101 31.64 16.36 55.99
N ASN A 102 30.99 15.82 54.96
CA ASN A 102 30.86 14.36 54.76
C ASN A 102 31.59 13.87 53.48
N ARG A 103 32.70 14.52 53.12
CA ARG A 103 33.62 13.99 52.11
C ARG A 103 34.48 12.92 52.77
N ASP A 104 34.15 11.66 52.50
CA ASP A 104 35.07 10.55 52.73
C ASP A 104 36.22 10.71 51.72
N THR A 105 37.29 11.40 52.15
CA THR A 105 38.44 11.77 51.31
C THR A 105 39.27 10.57 50.84
N ASP A 106 39.02 9.37 51.36
CA ASP A 106 39.71 8.15 50.93
C ASP A 106 39.15 7.57 49.62
N PHE A 107 38.01 8.07 49.13
CA PHE A 107 37.40 7.61 47.87
C PHE A 107 37.49 8.60 46.70
N ASP A 108 38.12 9.76 46.89
CA ASP A 108 38.37 10.76 45.82
C ASP A 108 39.32 10.25 44.71
N GLN A 109 39.93 9.08 44.88
CA GLN A 109 40.73 8.42 43.85
C GLN A 109 39.92 7.55 42.87
N PHE A 110 38.60 7.38 43.09
CA PHE A 110 37.75 6.61 42.18
C PHE A 110 36.87 7.55 41.33
N PRO A 111 37.07 7.60 39.99
CA PRO A 111 36.37 8.54 39.14
C PRO A 111 34.87 8.20 39.08
N SER A 112 34.05 9.13 39.58
CA SER A 112 32.59 9.26 39.37
C SER A 112 31.68 8.11 39.84
N ARG A 113 30.77 8.40 40.79
CA ARG A 113 29.61 7.54 41.05
C ARG A 113 28.69 7.59 39.83
N PHE A 114 28.51 6.46 39.14
CA PHE A 114 27.48 6.33 38.12
C PHE A 114 26.27 5.63 38.72
N SER A 115 25.09 6.23 38.59
CA SER A 115 23.84 5.48 38.79
C SER A 115 23.56 4.71 37.51
N GLN A 116 23.47 3.38 37.61
CA GLN A 116 23.04 2.53 36.49
C GLN A 116 21.53 2.34 36.55
N LEU A 117 20.84 2.66 35.47
CA LEU A 117 19.47 2.22 35.23
C LEU A 117 19.52 1.01 34.29
N ILE A 118 18.77 -0.02 34.64
CA ILE A 118 18.67 -1.27 33.89
C ILE A 118 17.30 -1.29 33.23
N TYR A 119 17.29 -1.53 31.92
CA TYR A 119 16.08 -1.61 31.11
C TYR A 119 16.00 -3.01 30.50
N ASP A 120 14.99 -3.78 30.88
CA ASP A 120 14.75 -5.08 30.25
C ASP A 120 13.75 -4.91 29.10
N PHE A 121 14.20 -5.30 27.91
CA PHE A 121 13.41 -5.31 26.68
C PHE A 121 12.93 -6.73 26.43
N PRO A 122 11.64 -7.02 26.63
CA PRO A 122 11.08 -8.34 26.35
C PRO A 122 11.12 -8.61 24.85
N ILE A 123 11.63 -9.77 24.45
CA ILE A 123 11.62 -10.26 23.07
C ILE A 123 10.65 -11.43 23.03
N ASP A 124 9.47 -11.24 22.44
CA ASP A 124 8.59 -12.35 22.11
C ASP A 124 8.27 -12.37 20.62
N TRP A 125 7.94 -13.57 20.16
CA TRP A 125 7.33 -13.78 18.86
C TRP A 125 5.86 -14.08 19.02
N ILE A 126 5.03 -13.25 18.40
CA ILE A 126 3.60 -13.51 18.26
C ILE A 126 3.33 -13.91 16.82
N HIS A 127 3.02 -15.19 16.62
CA HIS A 127 2.80 -15.75 15.30
C HIS A 127 1.33 -16.10 15.11
N MET A 128 0.87 -15.91 13.86
CA MET A 128 -0.39 -16.50 13.44
C MET A 128 -0.20 -18.01 13.43
N ASP A 129 -1.04 -18.73 14.16
CA ASP A 129 -1.01 -20.19 14.16
C ASP A 129 -2.09 -20.72 13.23
N THR A 130 -3.35 -20.43 13.56
CA THR A 130 -4.51 -20.97 12.86
C THR A 130 -5.54 -19.89 12.53
N VAL A 131 -6.09 -19.92 11.31
CA VAL A 131 -7.24 -19.11 10.89
C VAL A 131 -8.40 -20.04 10.54
N ILE A 132 -9.54 -19.88 11.20
CA ILE A 132 -10.76 -20.65 10.94
C ILE A 132 -11.73 -19.72 10.24
N LYS A 133 -12.27 -20.12 9.08
CA LYS A 133 -13.31 -19.37 8.37
C LYS A 133 -14.57 -20.22 8.26
N ASN A 134 -15.68 -19.67 8.69
CA ASN A 134 -17.01 -20.26 8.58
C ASN A 134 -17.86 -19.36 7.67
N ASP A 135 -18.46 -19.95 6.64
CA ASP A 135 -19.53 -19.34 5.86
C ASP A 135 -20.84 -20.02 6.27
N TYR A 136 -21.66 -19.30 7.03
CA TYR A 136 -22.93 -19.82 7.56
C TYR A 136 -24.03 -19.82 6.50
N THR A 137 -23.83 -19.17 5.35
CA THR A 137 -24.80 -19.17 4.24
C THR A 137 -24.70 -20.44 3.41
N THR A 138 -23.46 -20.93 3.20
CA THR A 138 -23.19 -22.15 2.44
C THR A 138 -22.92 -23.37 3.34
N GLY A 139 -22.72 -23.16 4.64
CA GLY A 139 -22.30 -24.20 5.58
C GLY A 139 -20.84 -24.64 5.40
N MET A 140 -20.05 -23.93 4.59
CA MET A 140 -18.65 -24.27 4.34
C MET A 140 -17.75 -23.78 5.47
N THR A 141 -16.73 -24.57 5.78
CA THR A 141 -15.70 -24.22 6.76
C THR A 141 -14.31 -24.47 6.18
N SER A 142 -13.34 -23.62 6.53
CA SER A 142 -11.94 -23.88 6.24
C SER A 142 -11.06 -23.57 7.45
N ILE A 143 -10.00 -24.35 7.62
CA ILE A 143 -9.00 -24.19 8.68
C ILE A 143 -7.65 -24.02 8.01
N SER A 144 -6.98 -22.92 8.28
CA SER A 144 -5.68 -22.57 7.69
C SER A 144 -4.60 -22.51 8.76
N ALA A 145 -3.60 -23.38 8.69
CA ALA A 145 -2.43 -23.39 9.57
C ALA A 145 -1.26 -22.65 8.90
N THR A 146 -0.56 -21.80 9.64
CA THR A 146 0.60 -21.03 9.15
C THR A 146 1.90 -21.65 9.67
N HIS A 147 2.93 -21.70 8.82
CA HIS A 147 4.22 -22.28 9.14
C HIS A 147 5.36 -21.29 8.88
N TYR A 148 6.43 -21.42 9.66
CA TYR A 148 7.58 -20.53 9.71
C TYR A 148 8.86 -21.36 9.63
N ASP A 149 9.08 -21.99 8.48
CA ASP A 149 10.04 -23.09 8.34
C ASP A 149 11.52 -22.62 8.32
N ASN A 150 11.79 -21.36 7.96
CA ASN A 150 13.15 -20.82 7.89
C ASN A 150 13.55 -20.07 9.19
N PRO A 151 14.56 -20.56 9.93
CA PRO A 151 14.98 -19.94 11.19
C PRO A 151 15.71 -18.59 11.02
N GLN A 152 16.20 -18.25 9.84
CA GLN A 152 16.99 -17.02 9.63
C GLN A 152 16.15 -15.75 9.53
N HIS A 153 14.89 -15.85 9.08
CA HIS A 153 14.01 -14.67 8.93
C HIS A 153 12.64 -14.80 9.61
N LYS A 154 12.24 -16.01 10.05
CA LYS A 154 10.98 -16.26 10.80
C LYS A 154 9.72 -15.66 10.14
N LEU A 155 9.73 -15.52 8.81
CA LEU A 155 8.55 -15.10 8.04
C LEU A 155 7.69 -16.33 7.72
N ALA A 156 6.40 -16.12 7.48
CA ALA A 156 5.49 -17.20 7.11
C ALA A 156 5.89 -17.80 5.75
N THR A 157 6.43 -19.01 5.75
CA THR A 157 6.92 -19.71 4.55
C THR A 157 5.82 -20.47 3.83
N ARG A 158 4.78 -20.89 4.56
CA ARG A 158 3.60 -21.52 3.95
C ARG A 158 2.36 -21.43 4.83
N SER A 159 1.21 -21.53 4.19
CA SER A 159 -0.10 -21.65 4.84
C SER A 159 -0.86 -22.83 4.23
N THR A 160 -1.32 -23.75 5.07
CA THR A 160 -2.04 -24.97 4.67
C THR A 160 -3.50 -24.86 5.07
N THR A 161 -4.39 -24.83 4.09
CA THR A 161 -5.84 -24.72 4.28
C THR A 161 -6.52 -26.05 4.02
N PHE A 162 -7.29 -26.53 4.98
CA PHE A 162 -8.19 -27.67 4.89
C PHE A 162 -9.62 -27.16 4.73
N ASN A 163 -10.29 -27.55 3.65
CA ASN A 163 -11.68 -27.15 3.37
C ASN A 163 -12.64 -28.27 3.78
N SER A 164 -13.88 -27.91 4.08
CA SER A 164 -14.95 -28.85 4.44
C SER A 164 -15.34 -29.82 3.32
N ASP A 165 -14.96 -29.54 2.07
CA ASP A 165 -15.11 -30.44 0.93
C ASP A 165 -14.02 -31.54 0.86
N GLY A 166 -13.11 -31.58 1.84
CA GLY A 166 -12.00 -32.51 1.92
C GLY A 166 -10.76 -32.11 1.10
N THR A 167 -10.83 -31.01 0.33
CA THR A 167 -9.65 -30.49 -0.38
C THR A 167 -8.67 -29.84 0.59
N LYS A 168 -7.38 -29.90 0.24
CA LYS A 168 -6.31 -29.19 0.95
C LYS A 168 -5.54 -28.33 -0.03
N VAL A 169 -5.28 -27.08 0.34
CA VAL A 169 -4.47 -26.15 -0.46
C VAL A 169 -3.34 -25.62 0.41
N THR A 170 -2.10 -25.77 -0.05
CA THR A 170 -0.94 -25.15 0.59
C THR A 170 -0.38 -24.05 -0.30
N ASN A 171 -0.28 -22.84 0.24
CA ASN A 171 0.39 -21.71 -0.40
C ASN A 171 1.79 -21.58 0.19
N PHE A 172 2.79 -21.52 -0.68
CA PHE A 172 4.20 -21.36 -0.32
C PHE A 172 4.67 -19.95 -0.66
N THR A 173 5.59 -19.41 0.12
CA THR A 173 6.31 -18.17 -0.15
C THR A 173 7.78 -18.36 0.17
N LYS A 174 8.64 -18.04 -0.80
CA LYS A 174 10.09 -17.97 -0.65
C LYS A 174 10.54 -16.52 -0.62
N TYR A 175 11.48 -16.24 0.27
CA TYR A 175 12.09 -14.95 0.55
C TYR A 175 13.57 -14.96 0.16
N PRO A 176 14.28 -13.81 0.17
CA PRO A 176 15.66 -13.75 -0.29
C PRO A 176 16.57 -14.72 0.44
N THR A 177 16.39 -14.86 1.74
CA THR A 177 17.20 -15.72 2.61
C THR A 177 16.86 -17.22 2.50
N ASP A 178 15.85 -17.60 1.71
CA ASP A 178 15.61 -19.01 1.34
C ASP A 178 16.53 -19.49 0.21
N PHE A 179 17.39 -18.63 -0.33
CA PHE A 179 18.31 -18.93 -1.42
C PHE A 179 19.76 -18.88 -0.92
N SER A 180 20.45 -20.02 -0.99
CA SER A 180 21.83 -20.12 -0.54
C SER A 180 22.81 -19.88 -1.69
N PHE A 181 23.73 -18.93 -1.50
CA PHE A 181 24.85 -18.69 -2.41
C PHE A 181 26.15 -19.23 -1.80
N SER A 182 26.91 -20.01 -2.57
CA SER A 182 28.21 -20.56 -2.13
C SER A 182 29.40 -19.75 -2.63
N GLY A 183 29.17 -18.74 -3.46
CA GLY A 183 30.18 -17.82 -3.99
C GLY A 183 29.57 -16.53 -4.52
N ILE A 184 30.28 -15.86 -5.42
CA ILE A 184 29.84 -14.60 -6.01
C ILE A 184 28.68 -14.88 -6.99
N ALA A 185 27.59 -14.12 -6.81
CA ALA A 185 26.45 -14.11 -7.73
C ALA A 185 26.87 -13.66 -9.14
N ASN A 186 26.51 -14.45 -10.16
CA ASN A 186 27.02 -14.31 -11.52
C ASN A 186 25.92 -14.12 -12.59
N SER A 187 24.72 -13.71 -12.17
CA SER A 187 23.66 -13.15 -13.03
C SER A 187 23.05 -11.92 -12.37
N ASP A 188 22.45 -11.01 -13.15
CA ASP A 188 21.79 -9.80 -12.62
C ASP A 188 20.76 -10.13 -11.53
N GLU A 189 19.98 -11.18 -11.78
CA GLU A 189 18.97 -11.69 -10.86
C GLU A 189 19.58 -12.20 -9.54
N ALA A 190 20.67 -12.97 -9.65
CA ALA A 190 21.38 -13.50 -8.49
C ALA A 190 22.05 -12.38 -7.70
N GLN A 191 22.60 -11.37 -8.38
CA GLN A 191 23.25 -10.22 -7.74
C GLN A 191 22.23 -9.38 -6.98
N ALA A 192 21.06 -9.12 -7.57
CA ALA A 192 19.96 -8.42 -6.90
C ALA A 192 19.47 -9.20 -5.68
N LEU A 193 19.29 -10.51 -5.81
CA LEU A 193 18.87 -11.37 -4.70
C LEU A 193 19.90 -11.40 -3.56
N LYS A 194 21.20 -11.46 -3.91
CA LYS A 194 22.29 -11.38 -2.93
C LYS A 194 22.35 -10.01 -2.26
N LEU A 195 22.15 -8.93 -3.01
CA LEU A 195 22.11 -7.58 -2.48
C LEU A 195 20.93 -7.38 -1.52
N LEU A 196 19.75 -7.97 -1.79
CA LEU A 196 18.64 -7.99 -0.82
C LEU A 196 19.05 -8.66 0.50
N GLN A 197 19.77 -9.78 0.44
CA GLN A 197 20.30 -10.45 1.65
C GLN A 197 21.31 -9.57 2.39
N ASP A 198 22.25 -8.96 1.67
CA ASP A 198 23.34 -8.15 2.25
C ASP A 198 22.83 -6.82 2.84
N LYS A 199 21.71 -6.29 2.33
CA LYS A 199 21.02 -5.12 2.88
C LYS A 199 19.98 -5.48 3.96
N HIS A 200 19.91 -6.74 4.39
CA HIS A 200 18.94 -7.24 5.38
C HIS A 200 17.47 -7.05 4.97
N ILE A 201 17.19 -7.04 3.67
CA ILE A 201 15.85 -6.94 3.11
C ILE A 201 15.30 -8.35 2.92
N HIS A 202 14.66 -8.90 3.95
CA HIS A 202 14.19 -10.29 3.97
C HIS A 202 12.71 -10.46 3.63
N ASN A 203 11.91 -9.40 3.74
CA ASN A 203 10.44 -9.49 3.69
C ASN A 203 9.83 -9.40 2.28
N VAL A 204 10.66 -9.44 1.24
CA VAL A 204 10.25 -9.33 -0.16
C VAL A 204 10.00 -10.73 -0.74
N PRO A 205 8.77 -11.09 -1.13
CA PRO A 205 8.51 -12.40 -1.75
C PRO A 205 9.22 -12.53 -3.11
N ILE A 206 10.01 -13.59 -3.25
CA ILE A 206 10.73 -13.93 -4.50
C ILE A 206 9.91 -14.92 -5.33
N GLU A 207 9.40 -15.97 -4.70
CA GLU A 207 8.54 -16.96 -5.35
C GLU A 207 7.34 -17.28 -4.47
N GLN A 208 6.17 -17.40 -5.08
CA GLN A 208 4.96 -17.87 -4.40
C GLN A 208 4.22 -18.85 -5.28
N TYR A 209 3.84 -20.01 -4.75
CA TYR A 209 3.13 -21.03 -5.51
C TYR A 209 2.13 -21.77 -4.65
N SER A 210 1.13 -22.37 -5.28
CA SER A 210 0.02 -23.06 -4.62
C SER A 210 -0.05 -24.51 -5.07
N GLN A 211 -0.15 -25.41 -4.10
CA GLN A 211 -0.38 -26.84 -4.33
C GLN A 211 -1.73 -27.25 -3.78
N LYS A 212 -2.46 -28.06 -4.55
CA LYS A 212 -3.78 -28.59 -4.20
C LYS A 212 -3.74 -30.11 -4.12
N TRP A 213 -4.36 -30.64 -3.07
CA TRP A 213 -4.66 -32.05 -2.89
C TRP A 213 -6.16 -32.27 -3.08
N ALA A 214 -6.50 -33.36 -3.78
CA ALA A 214 -7.87 -33.81 -3.91
C ALA A 214 -8.41 -34.36 -2.57
N PRO A 215 -9.75 -34.45 -2.42
CA PRO A 215 -10.34 -35.13 -1.27
C PRO A 215 -9.82 -36.57 -1.17
N GLY A 216 -9.45 -37.00 0.03
CA GLY A 216 -8.87 -38.33 0.26
C GLY A 216 -7.35 -38.44 0.06
N GLY A 217 -6.67 -37.36 -0.34
CA GLY A 217 -5.20 -37.28 -0.36
C GLY A 217 -4.58 -37.48 -1.75
N GLY A 218 -3.39 -38.11 -1.79
CA GLY A 218 -2.58 -38.29 -3.00
C GLY A 218 -1.43 -37.28 -3.14
N ALA A 219 -0.74 -37.32 -4.28
CA ALA A 219 0.29 -36.34 -4.62
C ALA A 219 -0.36 -34.97 -4.92
N PRO A 220 0.25 -33.85 -4.47
CA PRO A 220 -0.25 -32.53 -4.83
C PRO A 220 -0.12 -32.25 -6.31
N LEU A 221 -1.02 -31.42 -6.81
CA LEU A 221 -0.84 -30.72 -8.08
C LEU A 221 -0.55 -29.24 -7.79
N THR A 222 0.50 -28.70 -8.39
CA THR A 222 0.74 -27.25 -8.41
C THR A 222 -0.27 -26.62 -9.36
N ILE A 223 -1.05 -25.66 -8.86
CA ILE A 223 -2.18 -25.05 -9.57
C ILE A 223 -1.90 -23.61 -10.02
N GLY A 224 -0.75 -23.07 -9.63
CA GLY A 224 -0.33 -21.73 -10.00
C GLY A 224 0.90 -21.29 -9.22
N GLY A 225 1.55 -20.25 -9.74
CA GLY A 225 2.71 -19.65 -9.11
C GLY A 225 3.04 -18.30 -9.72
N ARG A 226 3.81 -17.52 -8.98
CA ARG A 226 4.42 -16.26 -9.42
C ARG A 226 5.85 -16.18 -8.95
N PHE A 227 6.69 -15.61 -9.79
CA PHE A 227 8.08 -15.30 -9.48
C PHE A 227 8.31 -13.81 -9.72
N THR A 228 8.80 -13.10 -8.71
CA THR A 228 9.14 -11.68 -8.83
C THR A 228 10.61 -11.56 -9.19
N GLU A 229 10.88 -10.89 -10.29
CA GLU A 229 12.21 -10.69 -10.83
C GLU A 229 12.80 -9.37 -10.33
N PHE A 230 14.05 -9.37 -9.89
CA PHE A 230 14.76 -8.21 -9.36
C PHE A 230 16.09 -7.98 -10.08
N ARG A 231 16.45 -6.72 -10.27
CA ARG A 231 17.74 -6.31 -10.83
C ARG A 231 18.35 -5.20 -9.99
N THR A 232 19.65 -4.97 -10.15
CA THR A 232 20.27 -3.74 -9.63
C THR A 232 19.88 -2.56 -10.51
N ALA A 233 19.92 -1.34 -9.96
CA ALA A 233 19.65 -0.11 -10.72
C ALA A 233 20.66 0.09 -11.87
N GLY A 234 21.90 -0.34 -11.63
CA GLY A 234 23.02 -0.37 -12.56
C GLY A 234 24.12 -1.29 -12.01
N THR A 235 25.18 -1.49 -12.79
CA THR A 235 26.33 -2.30 -12.36
C THR A 235 27.04 -1.61 -11.20
N GLY A 236 27.10 -2.26 -10.03
CA GLY A 236 27.72 -1.70 -8.83
C GLY A 236 26.83 -0.77 -8.01
N ASP A 237 25.57 -0.58 -8.41
CA ASP A 237 24.59 0.16 -7.59
C ASP A 237 24.10 -0.69 -6.43
N ASP A 238 24.01 -0.07 -5.25
CA ASP A 238 23.48 -0.64 -4.01
C ASP A 238 21.94 -0.62 -3.94
N ILE A 239 21.27 -0.41 -5.08
CA ILE A 239 19.83 -0.27 -5.19
C ILE A 239 19.25 -1.46 -5.93
N VAL A 240 18.30 -2.15 -5.30
CA VAL A 240 17.52 -3.23 -5.91
C VAL A 240 16.19 -2.68 -6.43
N LEU A 241 15.88 -3.01 -7.68
CA LEU A 241 14.64 -2.64 -8.35
C LEU A 241 13.90 -3.90 -8.80
N MET A 242 12.57 -3.90 -8.73
CA MET A 242 11.78 -4.93 -9.40
C MET A 242 12.01 -4.80 -10.91
N ALA A 243 12.41 -5.90 -11.56
CA ALA A 243 12.61 -5.98 -13.00
C ALA A 243 11.32 -6.44 -13.69
N GLY A 244 10.63 -7.42 -13.10
CA GLY A 244 9.47 -8.04 -13.74
C GLY A 244 8.72 -8.99 -12.83
N GLN A 245 7.65 -9.54 -13.36
CA GLN A 245 6.83 -10.55 -12.70
C GLN A 245 6.55 -11.66 -13.70
N HIS A 246 6.80 -12.89 -13.29
CA HIS A 246 6.49 -14.09 -14.05
C HIS A 246 5.32 -14.81 -13.41
N GLY A 247 4.48 -15.42 -14.23
CA GLY A 247 3.34 -16.24 -13.81
C GLY A 247 3.45 -17.63 -14.41
N LEU A 248 3.10 -18.64 -13.62
CA LEU A 248 3.09 -20.01 -14.07
C LEU A 248 1.85 -20.24 -14.94
N GLU A 249 2.04 -20.51 -16.24
CA GLU A 249 0.94 -20.82 -17.15
C GLU A 249 0.71 -22.31 -17.22
N LEU A 250 -0.42 -22.76 -16.68
CA LEU A 250 -0.78 -24.17 -16.62
C LEU A 250 -2.17 -24.39 -17.22
N PRO A 251 -2.34 -25.30 -18.20
CA PRO A 251 -3.66 -25.69 -18.68
C PRO A 251 -4.40 -26.55 -17.64
N VAL A 252 -3.66 -27.24 -16.78
CA VAL A 252 -4.14 -28.07 -15.66
C VAL A 252 -3.05 -28.14 -14.60
N GLY A 253 -3.41 -28.48 -13.35
CA GLY A 253 -2.44 -28.66 -12.28
C GLY A 253 -1.41 -29.76 -12.61
N ILE A 254 -0.16 -29.54 -12.18
CA ILE A 254 1.01 -30.37 -12.53
C ILE A 254 1.66 -31.00 -11.30
N SER A 255 2.25 -32.19 -11.45
CA SER A 255 2.92 -32.91 -10.35
C SER A 255 4.44 -32.73 -10.32
N ASP A 256 5.04 -32.18 -11.37
CA ASP A 256 6.49 -32.10 -11.61
C ASP A 256 7.05 -30.67 -11.47
N PHE A 257 6.32 -29.76 -10.83
CA PHE A 257 6.74 -28.39 -10.58
C PHE A 257 8.08 -28.33 -9.84
N GLN A 258 9.00 -27.49 -10.33
CA GLN A 258 10.29 -27.25 -9.69
C GLN A 258 10.31 -25.85 -9.04
N PRO A 259 10.22 -25.75 -7.70
CA PRO A 259 10.40 -24.48 -7.01
C PRO A 259 11.75 -23.86 -7.34
N SER A 260 11.82 -22.53 -7.37
CA SER A 260 13.04 -21.79 -7.64
C SER A 260 14.16 -22.11 -6.65
N TYR A 261 15.40 -22.06 -7.11
CA TYR A 261 16.58 -22.38 -6.30
C TYR A 261 17.83 -21.70 -6.89
N VAL A 262 18.93 -21.68 -6.14
CA VAL A 262 20.23 -21.25 -6.66
C VAL A 262 21.05 -22.48 -7.01
N SER A 263 21.63 -22.47 -8.22
CA SER A 263 22.58 -23.48 -8.70
C SER A 263 23.70 -22.79 -9.45
N GLY A 264 24.95 -23.10 -9.11
CA GLY A 264 26.11 -22.43 -9.72
C GLY A 264 26.12 -20.91 -9.54
N ASN A 265 25.54 -20.40 -8.44
CA ASN A 265 25.32 -18.97 -8.15
C ASN A 265 24.37 -18.23 -9.11
N VAL A 266 23.58 -18.96 -9.90
CA VAL A 266 22.49 -18.44 -10.74
C VAL A 266 21.14 -18.84 -10.14
N VAL A 267 20.15 -17.94 -10.18
CA VAL A 267 18.77 -18.25 -9.80
C VAL A 267 18.09 -19.03 -10.93
N SER A 268 17.62 -20.23 -10.62
CA SER A 268 16.84 -21.10 -11.50
C SER A 268 15.39 -21.16 -11.04
N LYS A 269 14.45 -21.30 -11.98
CA LYS A 269 13.00 -21.41 -11.75
C LYS A 269 12.37 -22.35 -12.78
N ASP A 270 11.16 -22.85 -12.51
CA ASP A 270 10.43 -23.72 -13.44
C ASP A 270 10.32 -23.09 -14.84
N SER A 271 10.54 -23.88 -15.89
CA SER A 271 10.56 -23.40 -17.28
C SER A 271 9.19 -22.93 -17.79
N ARG A 272 8.10 -23.27 -17.09
CA ARG A 272 6.73 -22.84 -17.42
C ARG A 272 6.38 -21.46 -16.86
N TYR A 273 7.28 -20.81 -16.14
CA TYR A 273 7.13 -19.40 -15.80
C TYR A 273 7.24 -18.54 -17.06
N VAL A 274 6.17 -17.79 -17.36
CA VAL A 274 6.12 -16.85 -18.47
C VAL A 274 6.11 -15.43 -17.90
N LEU A 275 6.86 -14.53 -18.54
CA LEU A 275 6.90 -13.12 -18.17
C LEU A 275 5.50 -12.49 -18.31
N LYS A 276 4.92 -12.11 -17.17
CA LYS A 276 3.60 -11.46 -17.08
C LYS A 276 3.66 -9.96 -16.95
N GLY A 277 4.80 -9.41 -16.59
CA GLY A 277 5.05 -8.01 -16.75
C GLY A 277 6.48 -7.60 -16.50
N THR A 278 6.85 -6.44 -17.02
CA THR A 278 8.18 -5.85 -16.89
C THR A 278 8.03 -4.42 -16.44
N VAL A 279 8.83 -4.05 -15.46
CA VAL A 279 9.00 -2.65 -15.08
C VAL A 279 9.88 -1.98 -16.12
N ARG A 280 9.37 -0.94 -16.77
CA ARG A 280 10.15 -0.19 -17.76
C ARG A 280 10.91 0.97 -17.16
N GLU A 281 10.26 1.71 -16.27
CA GLU A 281 10.78 3.00 -15.86
C GLU A 281 10.56 3.24 -14.37
N TYR A 282 11.59 3.81 -13.77
CA TYR A 282 11.57 4.39 -12.45
C TYR A 282 11.87 5.89 -12.56
N ASP A 283 11.32 6.69 -11.66
CA ASP A 283 11.73 8.09 -11.53
C ASP A 283 13.08 8.18 -10.77
N LYS A 284 13.58 9.41 -10.58
CA LYS A 284 14.84 9.67 -9.86
C LYS A 284 14.80 9.27 -8.38
N ARG A 285 13.63 9.03 -7.81
CA ARG A 285 13.44 8.53 -6.45
C ARG A 285 13.20 7.03 -6.41
N THR A 286 13.40 6.33 -7.53
CA THR A 286 13.17 4.89 -7.66
C THR A 286 11.70 4.48 -7.48
N ASN A 287 10.76 5.41 -7.68
CA ASN A 287 9.34 5.07 -7.75
C ASN A 287 9.00 4.45 -9.10
N LEU A 288 8.13 3.43 -9.09
CA LEU A 288 7.62 2.82 -10.32
C LEU A 288 6.80 3.84 -11.14
N VAL A 289 7.22 4.11 -12.38
CA VAL A 289 6.50 5.03 -13.28
C VAL A 289 5.73 4.28 -14.35
N ALA A 290 6.28 3.18 -14.88
CA ALA A 290 5.63 2.42 -15.94
C ALA A 290 5.86 0.90 -15.82
N LEU A 291 4.77 0.14 -15.91
CA LEU A 291 4.74 -1.31 -15.97
C LEU A 291 4.06 -1.76 -17.26
N TYR A 292 4.61 -2.79 -17.90
CA TYR A 292 3.95 -3.52 -18.99
C TYR A 292 3.55 -4.87 -18.47
N SER A 293 2.38 -5.31 -18.86
CA SER A 293 1.95 -6.69 -18.65
C SER A 293 1.76 -7.39 -19.98
N ASP A 294 1.86 -8.72 -19.92
CA ASP A 294 1.55 -9.62 -21.02
C ASP A 294 0.13 -9.37 -21.57
N GLY A 295 -0.04 -9.47 -22.88
CA GLY A 295 -1.29 -9.11 -23.58
C GLY A 295 -1.49 -7.61 -23.86
N GLY A 296 -0.45 -6.79 -23.80
CA GLY A 296 -0.47 -5.39 -24.26
C GLY A 296 -1.05 -4.38 -23.26
N ARG A 297 -1.46 -4.83 -22.07
CA ARG A 297 -1.91 -3.96 -20.99
C ARG A 297 -0.71 -3.31 -20.31
N SER A 298 -0.79 -2.02 -19.99
CA SER A 298 0.24 -1.30 -19.25
C SER A 298 -0.37 -0.50 -18.09
N LYS A 299 0.46 -0.18 -17.10
CA LYS A 299 0.12 0.76 -16.03
C LYS A 299 1.11 1.90 -16.04
N SER A 300 0.62 3.13 -15.92
CA SER A 300 1.44 4.32 -15.72
C SER A 300 1.01 5.03 -14.46
N TYR A 301 1.98 5.60 -13.74
CA TYR A 301 1.75 6.27 -12.47
C TYR A 301 2.14 7.75 -12.57
N VAL A 302 1.31 8.62 -12.01
CA VAL A 302 1.67 10.03 -11.73
C VAL A 302 1.85 10.15 -10.23
N TRP A 303 2.98 10.68 -9.81
CA TRP A 303 3.32 10.88 -8.41
C TRP A 303 3.11 12.34 -8.01
N GLY A 304 2.68 12.57 -6.77
CA GLY A 304 2.49 13.89 -6.18
C GLY A 304 3.14 13.94 -4.80
N TYR A 305 2.86 15.00 -4.04
CA TYR A 305 3.36 15.18 -2.67
C TYR A 305 4.88 14.98 -2.58
N ASN A 306 5.63 15.76 -3.36
CA ASN A 306 7.08 15.59 -3.52
C ASN A 306 7.47 14.18 -3.99
N GLN A 307 6.73 13.57 -4.92
CA GLN A 307 7.01 12.23 -5.45
C GLN A 307 7.04 11.14 -4.36
N THR A 308 6.18 11.24 -3.35
CA THR A 308 6.08 10.23 -2.27
C THR A 308 4.80 9.41 -2.33
N LEU A 309 3.77 9.91 -3.02
CA LEU A 309 2.45 9.26 -3.11
C LEU A 309 1.95 9.23 -4.56
N PRO A 310 1.37 8.11 -5.04
CA PRO A 310 0.76 8.04 -6.37
C PRO A 310 -0.58 8.79 -6.37
N ILE A 311 -0.70 9.81 -7.22
CA ILE A 311 -1.91 10.63 -7.35
C ILE A 311 -2.79 10.21 -8.54
N ALA A 312 -2.23 9.50 -9.51
CA ALA A 312 -3.02 8.85 -10.56
C ALA A 312 -2.38 7.55 -11.06
N VAL A 313 -3.24 6.63 -11.48
CA VAL A 313 -2.88 5.35 -12.09
C VAL A 313 -3.68 5.19 -13.37
N LEU A 314 -2.99 5.10 -14.50
CA LEU A 314 -3.60 4.90 -15.81
C LEU A 314 -3.40 3.48 -16.28
N ASP A 315 -4.51 2.79 -16.54
CA ASP A 315 -4.53 1.47 -17.16
C ASP A 315 -4.56 1.59 -18.68
N ASN A 316 -3.82 0.71 -19.39
CA ASN A 316 -3.77 0.61 -20.85
C ASN A 316 -3.18 1.84 -21.56
N ASN A 317 -2.03 2.34 -21.09
CA ASN A 317 -1.29 3.46 -21.69
C ASN A 317 -0.10 2.98 -22.52
N SER A 318 -0.30 2.73 -23.82
CA SER A 318 0.74 2.17 -24.69
C SER A 318 1.91 3.14 -24.89
N GLN A 319 3.09 2.78 -24.35
CA GLN A 319 4.46 3.23 -24.69
C GLN A 319 4.86 4.70 -24.54
N ASN A 320 3.94 5.65 -24.43
CA ASN A 320 4.30 7.06 -24.60
C ASN A 320 3.92 8.00 -23.46
N ARG A 321 3.45 7.48 -22.31
CA ARG A 321 3.02 8.29 -21.14
C ARG A 321 2.15 9.48 -21.56
N ASN A 322 1.29 9.31 -22.57
CA ASN A 322 0.46 10.38 -23.14
C ASN A 322 -0.69 10.70 -22.20
N MET A 323 -0.35 11.24 -21.03
CA MET A 323 -1.27 11.46 -19.93
C MET A 323 -0.87 12.66 -19.07
N ALA A 324 -1.86 13.38 -18.58
CA ALA A 324 -1.68 14.44 -17.60
C ALA A 324 -2.76 14.33 -16.54
N PHE A 325 -2.42 14.62 -15.30
CA PHE A 325 -3.36 14.57 -14.18
C PHE A 325 -3.00 15.58 -13.11
N THR A 326 -3.99 16.33 -12.63
CA THR A 326 -3.86 17.08 -11.39
C THR A 326 -5.20 17.22 -10.69
N SER A 327 -5.20 17.02 -9.38
CA SER A 327 -6.25 17.45 -8.45
C SER A 327 -5.89 18.76 -7.76
N PHE A 328 -4.82 19.43 -8.20
CA PHE A 328 -4.31 20.68 -7.62
C PHE A 328 -3.82 20.60 -6.17
N GLU A 329 -3.82 19.39 -5.57
CA GLU A 329 -3.40 19.14 -4.17
C GLU A 329 -1.90 19.10 -3.95
N SER A 330 -1.11 18.98 -5.00
CA SER A 330 0.34 18.96 -4.90
C SER A 330 0.94 20.02 -5.79
N ASP A 331 2.14 20.48 -5.45
CA ASP A 331 2.85 21.49 -6.23
C ASP A 331 3.38 20.93 -7.56
N ALA A 332 3.27 19.61 -7.78
CA ALA A 332 3.51 18.98 -9.07
C ALA A 332 2.29 19.16 -9.98
N PRO A 333 2.44 19.78 -11.16
CA PRO A 333 1.31 20.06 -12.04
C PRO A 333 0.89 18.83 -12.90
N GLY A 334 1.56 17.69 -12.72
CA GLY A 334 1.24 16.42 -13.35
C GLY A 334 1.10 16.49 -14.87
N ASN A 335 2.11 17.07 -15.52
CA ASN A 335 2.23 17.36 -16.96
C ASN A 335 1.32 18.47 -17.49
N TRP A 336 0.47 19.07 -16.67
CA TRP A 336 -0.21 20.32 -17.04
C TRP A 336 0.71 21.53 -16.86
N THR A 337 0.40 22.59 -17.59
CA THR A 337 0.93 23.94 -17.38
C THR A 337 -0.25 24.84 -17.06
N PHE A 338 -0.21 25.52 -15.93
CA PHE A 338 -1.23 26.50 -15.52
C PHE A 338 -0.58 27.51 -14.57
N ASN A 339 -1.21 28.68 -14.42
CA ASN A 339 -0.78 29.66 -13.43
C ASN A 339 -1.12 29.13 -12.02
N THR A 340 -0.09 28.86 -11.21
CA THR A 340 -0.28 28.36 -9.83
C THR A 340 -1.00 29.35 -8.93
N SER A 341 -0.99 30.65 -9.26
CA SER A 341 -1.76 31.68 -8.55
C SER A 341 -3.27 31.55 -8.78
N SER A 342 -3.69 30.84 -9.84
CA SER A 342 -5.10 30.56 -10.13
C SER A 342 -5.63 29.34 -9.36
N VAL A 343 -4.78 28.66 -8.59
CA VAL A 343 -5.20 27.57 -7.69
C VAL A 343 -5.75 28.17 -6.40
N THR A 344 -6.97 27.79 -6.04
CA THR A 344 -7.70 28.33 -4.88
C THR A 344 -8.19 27.21 -3.96
N THR A 345 -8.43 27.55 -2.69
CA THR A 345 -9.03 26.66 -1.68
C THR A 345 -10.55 26.83 -1.56
N SER A 346 -11.11 27.79 -2.31
CA SER A 346 -12.54 28.07 -2.33
C SER A 346 -13.27 27.14 -3.29
N GLU A 347 -14.34 26.51 -2.81
CA GLU A 347 -15.26 25.69 -3.61
C GLU A 347 -14.61 24.51 -4.37
N LYS A 348 -13.68 23.78 -3.75
CA LYS A 348 -13.10 22.49 -4.19
C LYS A 348 -14.10 21.32 -4.33
N LEU A 349 -13.75 20.31 -5.11
CA LEU A 349 -14.48 19.03 -5.18
C LEU A 349 -13.74 17.95 -4.37
N THR A 350 -12.49 17.69 -4.72
CA THR A 350 -11.61 16.75 -4.01
C THR A 350 -10.56 17.53 -3.22
N GLY A 351 -9.93 16.85 -2.24
CA GLY A 351 -8.88 17.44 -1.41
C GLY A 351 -9.25 18.82 -0.83
N LYS A 352 -8.37 19.80 -1.06
CA LYS A 352 -8.41 21.15 -0.48
C LYS A 352 -8.35 22.25 -1.54
N ARG A 353 -8.00 21.95 -2.80
CA ARG A 353 -7.64 22.92 -3.84
C ARG A 353 -8.33 22.62 -5.16
N CYS A 354 -8.58 23.65 -5.95
CA CYS A 354 -9.07 23.52 -7.33
C CYS A 354 -8.51 24.68 -8.18
N LEU A 355 -8.64 24.60 -9.51
CA LEU A 355 -8.17 25.66 -10.42
C LEU A 355 -9.31 26.60 -10.82
N ASP A 356 -9.10 27.91 -10.71
CA ASP A 356 -10.04 28.93 -11.20
C ASP A 356 -9.67 29.40 -12.61
N LEU A 357 -10.43 28.96 -13.62
CA LEU A 357 -10.20 29.33 -15.02
C LEU A 357 -10.58 30.78 -15.33
N THR A 358 -11.24 31.51 -14.42
CA THR A 358 -11.46 32.95 -14.62
C THR A 358 -10.16 33.76 -14.53
N GLN A 359 -9.12 33.18 -13.91
CA GLN A 359 -7.82 33.80 -13.67
C GLN A 359 -6.69 33.17 -14.48
N GLY A 360 -7.00 32.24 -15.38
CA GLY A 360 -5.99 31.54 -16.17
C GLY A 360 -6.55 30.38 -16.98
N SER A 361 -5.65 29.67 -17.65
CA SER A 361 -5.95 28.45 -18.41
C SER A 361 -5.04 27.32 -17.97
N ALA A 362 -5.40 26.10 -18.36
CA ALA A 362 -4.51 24.94 -18.25
C ALA A 362 -4.19 24.41 -19.65
N SER A 363 -2.95 23.98 -19.87
CA SER A 363 -2.54 23.41 -21.14
C SER A 363 -1.57 22.26 -21.00
N VAL A 364 -1.52 21.43 -22.05
CA VAL A 364 -0.43 20.49 -22.28
C VAL A 364 0.08 20.73 -23.69
N ASP A 365 1.38 20.95 -23.84
CA ASP A 365 2.04 21.04 -25.13
C ASP A 365 2.95 19.81 -25.32
N PHE A 366 2.68 19.04 -26.37
CA PHE A 366 3.43 17.82 -26.69
C PHE A 366 4.64 18.09 -27.59
N ALA A 367 4.80 19.31 -28.11
CA ALA A 367 5.86 19.67 -29.05
C ALA A 367 7.22 19.93 -28.38
N SER A 368 7.27 20.17 -27.07
CA SER A 368 8.52 20.39 -26.33
C SER A 368 8.85 19.19 -25.42
N SER A 369 9.79 18.36 -25.85
CA SER A 369 10.34 17.26 -25.03
C SER A 369 11.05 17.73 -23.75
N ALA A 370 11.25 19.05 -23.60
CA ALA A 370 12.01 19.67 -22.51
C ALA A 370 11.20 19.99 -21.24
N ALA A 371 9.86 19.96 -21.28
CA ALA A 371 9.02 20.51 -20.20
C ALA A 371 8.34 19.47 -19.28
N LEU A 372 8.60 18.17 -19.45
CA LEU A 372 7.76 17.13 -18.88
C LEU A 372 8.46 16.42 -17.71
N VAL A 373 7.92 16.63 -16.51
CA VAL A 373 8.43 16.09 -15.22
C VAL A 373 8.54 14.56 -15.24
N TYR A 374 7.68 13.90 -16.01
CA TYR A 374 7.59 12.45 -16.09
C TYR A 374 8.06 11.87 -17.44
N GLY A 375 8.87 12.61 -18.21
CA GLY A 375 9.58 12.12 -19.39
C GLY A 375 8.87 12.30 -20.75
N VAL A 376 9.48 11.77 -21.82
CA VAL A 376 9.15 12.07 -23.23
C VAL A 376 7.74 11.62 -23.60
N PHE A 377 6.85 12.58 -23.90
CA PHE A 377 5.60 12.33 -24.62
C PHE A 377 5.89 12.01 -26.08
N ASN A 378 4.99 11.26 -26.74
CA ASN A 378 5.06 11.16 -28.19
C ASN A 378 4.58 12.49 -28.79
N PRO A 379 5.44 13.24 -29.51
CA PRO A 379 5.07 14.53 -30.07
C PRO A 379 3.98 14.41 -31.15
N THR A 380 3.78 13.21 -31.70
CA THR A 380 2.73 12.91 -32.68
C THR A 380 1.70 11.99 -32.07
N LEU A 381 0.71 12.57 -31.40
CA LEU A 381 -0.41 11.82 -30.85
C LEU A 381 -1.28 11.24 -31.98
N GLN A 382 -1.42 9.92 -31.99
CA GLN A 382 -2.37 9.20 -32.85
C GLN A 382 -3.47 8.57 -31.99
N GLY A 383 -4.71 8.61 -32.49
CA GLY A 383 -5.89 8.05 -31.86
C GLY A 383 -6.78 9.07 -31.16
N LYS A 384 -7.72 8.54 -30.38
CA LYS A 384 -8.68 9.32 -29.59
C LYS A 384 -8.14 9.50 -28.18
N TYR A 385 -8.28 10.71 -27.66
CA TYR A 385 -7.90 11.09 -26.30
C TYR A 385 -9.11 11.72 -25.60
N ILE A 386 -9.12 11.59 -24.28
CA ILE A 386 -10.13 12.18 -23.40
C ILE A 386 -9.45 13.26 -22.57
N VAL A 387 -10.09 14.43 -22.50
CA VAL A 387 -9.87 15.41 -21.44
C VAL A 387 -11.10 15.37 -20.55
N SER A 388 -10.93 15.03 -19.27
CA SER A 388 -12.02 15.03 -18.29
C SER A 388 -11.69 15.90 -17.10
N TYR A 389 -12.75 16.45 -16.50
CA TYR A 389 -12.66 17.29 -15.31
C TYR A 389 -14.05 17.40 -14.68
N TRP A 390 -14.09 17.81 -13.43
CA TRP A 390 -15.29 18.38 -12.84
C TRP A 390 -15.23 19.89 -12.98
N ARG A 391 -16.35 20.52 -13.34
CA ARG A 391 -16.49 21.98 -13.37
C ARG A 391 -17.55 22.43 -12.37
N LYS A 392 -17.38 23.62 -11.80
CA LYS A 392 -18.44 24.30 -11.04
C LYS A 392 -19.45 24.93 -12.02
N SER A 393 -20.16 25.98 -11.60
CA SER A 393 -21.08 26.74 -12.46
C SER A 393 -20.33 27.56 -13.51
N GLY A 394 -20.72 27.44 -14.78
CA GLY A 394 -20.10 28.16 -15.91
C GLY A 394 -19.65 27.20 -17.00
N SER A 395 -19.05 27.70 -18.07
CA SER A 395 -18.61 26.92 -19.24
C SER A 395 -17.11 26.67 -19.21
N VAL A 396 -16.72 25.49 -19.71
CA VAL A 396 -15.33 25.13 -19.98
C VAL A 396 -15.24 24.61 -21.40
N THR A 397 -14.25 25.07 -22.15
CA THR A 397 -13.92 24.60 -23.48
C THR A 397 -12.54 23.94 -23.49
N VAL A 398 -12.40 22.89 -24.30
CA VAL A 398 -11.11 22.25 -24.57
C VAL A 398 -10.83 22.42 -26.05
N ASN A 399 -9.72 23.06 -26.41
CA ASN A 399 -9.39 23.42 -27.79
C ASN A 399 -10.55 24.14 -28.51
N GLY A 400 -11.29 24.97 -27.78
CA GLY A 400 -12.43 25.74 -28.29
C GLY A 400 -13.75 24.95 -28.41
N THR A 401 -13.78 23.64 -28.15
CA THR A 401 -15.02 22.85 -28.23
C THR A 401 -15.73 22.77 -26.88
N SER A 402 -17.05 22.59 -26.92
CA SER A 402 -17.87 22.28 -25.73
C SER A 402 -17.77 20.78 -25.38
N PRO A 403 -18.08 20.39 -24.12
CA PRO A 403 -18.00 18.99 -23.70
C PRO A 403 -18.82 18.06 -24.60
N SER A 404 -18.23 16.92 -24.97
CA SER A 404 -18.91 15.84 -25.67
C SER A 404 -19.76 14.98 -24.74
N LEU A 405 -19.44 14.97 -23.44
CA LEU A 405 -20.21 14.29 -22.41
C LEU A 405 -20.36 15.21 -21.20
N ILE A 406 -21.57 15.21 -20.64
CA ILE A 406 -21.90 15.83 -19.35
C ILE A 406 -22.44 14.70 -18.47
N GLY A 407 -21.73 14.42 -17.38
CA GLY A 407 -21.98 13.29 -16.50
C GLY A 407 -22.70 13.69 -15.20
N ALA A 408 -22.34 12.98 -14.13
CA ALA A 408 -22.89 13.21 -12.80
C ALA A 408 -22.71 14.67 -12.35
N SER A 409 -23.70 15.17 -11.62
CA SER A 409 -23.65 16.49 -11.00
C SER A 409 -24.01 16.39 -9.52
N SER A 410 -23.18 16.97 -8.66
CA SER A 410 -23.40 17.00 -7.22
C SER A 410 -22.81 18.27 -6.61
N ASN A 411 -23.54 18.91 -5.70
CA ASN A 411 -23.09 20.12 -4.99
C ASN A 411 -22.55 21.22 -5.94
N GLY A 412 -23.21 21.41 -7.10
CA GLY A 412 -22.84 22.39 -8.11
C GLY A 412 -21.60 22.05 -8.94
N TRP A 413 -20.98 20.89 -8.71
CA TRP A 413 -19.92 20.32 -9.52
C TRP A 413 -20.50 19.35 -10.55
N THR A 414 -20.05 19.41 -11.79
CA THR A 414 -20.50 18.56 -12.89
C THR A 414 -19.32 17.94 -13.62
N TYR A 415 -19.33 16.61 -13.77
CA TYR A 415 -18.34 15.88 -14.55
C TYR A 415 -18.52 16.14 -16.05
N CYS A 416 -17.43 16.39 -16.77
CA CYS A 416 -17.43 16.68 -18.20
C CYS A 416 -16.29 15.94 -18.89
N GLU A 417 -16.52 15.50 -20.13
CA GLU A 417 -15.47 14.94 -20.99
C GLU A 417 -15.48 15.59 -22.38
N HIS A 418 -14.28 15.73 -22.94
CA HIS A 418 -14.03 16.12 -24.32
C HIS A 418 -13.27 15.01 -25.03
N VAL A 419 -13.74 14.62 -26.22
CA VAL A 419 -13.02 13.69 -27.09
C VAL A 419 -12.18 14.50 -28.08
N LEU A 420 -10.87 14.28 -28.05
CA LEU A 420 -9.92 14.87 -28.98
C LEU A 420 -9.39 13.80 -29.94
N ILE A 421 -9.16 14.15 -31.20
CA ILE A 421 -8.59 13.26 -32.22
C ILE A 421 -7.23 13.83 -32.63
N ASN A 422 -6.16 13.04 -32.43
CA ASN A 422 -4.79 13.42 -32.74
C ASN A 422 -4.40 14.85 -32.29
N PRO A 423 -4.68 15.27 -31.03
CA PRO A 423 -4.46 16.66 -30.64
C PRO A 423 -2.95 16.99 -30.62
N PRO A 424 -2.49 18.08 -31.28
CA PRO A 424 -1.09 18.51 -31.19
C PRO A 424 -0.78 19.21 -29.86
N ASN A 425 -1.81 19.73 -29.20
CA ASN A 425 -1.79 20.33 -27.87
C ASN A 425 -3.18 20.24 -27.26
N VAL A 426 -3.27 20.50 -25.96
CA VAL A 426 -4.52 20.64 -25.22
C VAL A 426 -4.52 22.00 -24.54
N SER A 427 -5.59 22.76 -24.71
CA SER A 427 -5.85 24.02 -24.02
C SER A 427 -7.24 23.99 -23.41
N VAL A 428 -7.31 24.17 -22.09
CA VAL A 428 -8.52 24.18 -21.26
C VAL A 428 -8.77 25.60 -20.80
N ASN A 429 -9.89 26.18 -21.21
CA ASN A 429 -10.28 27.55 -20.90
C ASN A 429 -11.70 27.55 -20.34
N GLY A 430 -12.05 28.53 -19.51
CA GLY A 430 -13.39 28.61 -18.96
C GLY A 430 -13.61 29.85 -18.13
N ASN A 431 -14.83 30.02 -17.65
CA ASN A 431 -15.22 31.10 -16.73
C ASN A 431 -15.72 30.53 -15.40
N THR A 432 -15.07 29.46 -14.94
CA THR A 432 -15.47 28.69 -13.77
C THR A 432 -14.28 28.00 -13.11
N LYS A 433 -14.51 27.37 -11.97
CA LYS A 433 -13.52 26.51 -11.32
C LYS A 433 -13.60 25.09 -11.86
N ILE A 434 -12.45 24.43 -11.96
CA ILE A 434 -12.33 23.02 -12.32
C ILE A 434 -11.51 22.24 -11.29
N ASP A 435 -11.80 20.95 -11.20
CA ASP A 435 -11.10 19.99 -10.35
C ASP A 435 -10.93 18.64 -11.06
N GLU A 436 -10.03 17.79 -10.58
CA GLU A 436 -9.74 16.46 -11.11
C GLU A 436 -9.47 16.48 -12.64
N LEU A 437 -8.54 17.35 -13.08
CA LEU A 437 -8.25 17.57 -14.50
C LEU A 437 -7.36 16.45 -15.07
N ARG A 438 -7.86 15.77 -16.10
CA ARG A 438 -7.23 14.59 -16.71
C ARG A 438 -7.04 14.77 -18.21
N PHE A 439 -5.98 14.16 -18.73
CA PHE A 439 -5.76 13.91 -20.15
C PHE A 439 -5.23 12.49 -20.31
N TYR A 440 -5.81 11.67 -21.19
CA TYR A 440 -5.39 10.27 -21.41
C TYR A 440 -5.95 9.69 -22.72
N PRO A 441 -5.40 8.57 -23.25
CA PRO A 441 -5.98 7.88 -24.40
C PRO A 441 -7.37 7.33 -24.08
N ALA A 442 -8.30 7.39 -25.04
CA ALA A 442 -9.71 6.98 -24.83
C ALA A 442 -9.91 5.48 -24.57
N VAL A 443 -8.88 4.66 -24.79
CA VAL A 443 -8.87 3.22 -24.49
C VAL A 443 -8.39 2.89 -23.07
N SER A 444 -8.08 3.93 -22.30
CA SER A 444 -7.48 3.85 -20.96
C SER A 444 -8.48 4.27 -19.89
N ILE A 445 -8.22 3.88 -18.64
CA ILE A 445 -8.98 4.33 -17.46
C ILE A 445 -8.00 4.92 -16.46
N MET A 446 -8.23 6.18 -16.06
CA MET A 446 -7.37 6.89 -15.11
C MET A 446 -8.01 6.95 -13.73
N LYS A 447 -7.48 6.19 -12.78
CA LYS A 447 -7.85 6.34 -11.35
C LYS A 447 -7.04 7.46 -10.73
N SER A 448 -7.61 8.20 -9.79
CA SER A 448 -6.90 9.26 -9.07
C SER A 448 -7.17 9.23 -7.57
N TYR A 449 -6.25 9.84 -6.83
CA TYR A 449 -6.28 9.87 -5.37
C TYR A 449 -5.82 11.24 -4.85
N THR A 450 -6.52 11.76 -3.84
CA THR A 450 -6.05 12.87 -2.99
C THR A 450 -5.68 12.34 -1.60
N TYR A 451 -4.80 13.04 -0.91
CA TYR A 451 -4.27 12.60 0.38
C TYR A 451 -4.21 13.77 1.37
N GLU A 452 -4.39 13.44 2.64
CA GLU A 452 -3.88 14.22 3.75
C GLU A 452 -2.59 13.56 4.24
N PRO A 453 -1.40 14.19 4.08
CA PRO A 453 -0.14 13.64 4.55
C PRO A 453 -0.22 13.21 6.02
N LEU A 454 0.39 12.07 6.35
CA LEU A 454 0.37 11.44 7.68
C LEU A 454 -0.99 10.93 8.17
N THR A 455 -2.07 11.16 7.42
CA THR A 455 -3.41 10.65 7.75
C THR A 455 -3.83 9.54 6.79
N GLY A 456 -3.97 9.83 5.50
CA GLY A 456 -4.45 8.84 4.52
C GLY A 456 -5.01 9.43 3.24
N VAL A 457 -5.63 8.58 2.43
CA VAL A 457 -6.36 8.98 1.21
C VAL A 457 -7.60 9.77 1.61
N THR A 458 -7.85 10.95 1.05
CA THR A 458 -9.04 11.77 1.30
C THR A 458 -10.12 11.62 0.23
N SER A 459 -9.72 11.28 -0.99
CA SER A 459 -10.66 10.90 -2.06
C SER A 459 -10.01 9.91 -3.03
N ALA A 460 -10.84 9.08 -3.67
CA ALA A 460 -10.45 8.21 -4.77
C ALA A 460 -11.49 8.29 -5.90
N ASP A 461 -11.06 8.57 -7.12
CA ASP A 461 -11.89 8.46 -8.33
C ASP A 461 -11.55 7.16 -9.07
N SER A 462 -12.57 6.37 -9.40
CA SER A 462 -12.37 5.12 -10.14
C SER A 462 -12.08 5.33 -11.64
N GLY A 463 -12.16 6.56 -12.14
CA GLY A 463 -11.75 6.99 -13.47
C GLY A 463 -12.88 7.34 -14.44
N ASN A 464 -14.13 7.30 -13.98
CA ASN A 464 -15.32 7.70 -14.75
C ASN A 464 -16.15 8.76 -13.99
N GLY A 465 -15.51 9.56 -13.14
CA GLY A 465 -16.21 10.52 -12.27
C GLY A 465 -16.98 9.84 -11.14
N ILE A 466 -16.57 8.64 -10.72
CA ILE A 466 -17.13 7.97 -9.54
C ILE A 466 -16.15 8.19 -8.41
N ILE A 467 -16.47 9.14 -7.55
CA ILE A 467 -15.62 9.56 -6.44
C ILE A 467 -16.15 9.00 -5.13
N VAL A 468 -15.24 8.43 -4.34
CA VAL A 468 -15.44 8.11 -2.92
C VAL A 468 -14.59 9.06 -2.10
N PHE A 469 -15.19 9.68 -1.08
CA PHE A 469 -14.52 10.49 -0.08
C PHE A 469 -14.30 9.70 1.20
N TYR A 470 -13.17 9.92 1.84
CA TYR A 470 -12.75 9.26 3.07
C TYR A 470 -12.57 10.31 4.16
N GLU A 471 -13.33 10.17 5.24
CA GLU A 471 -13.26 11.07 6.40
C GLU A 471 -12.57 10.37 7.56
N TYR A 472 -11.81 11.15 8.31
CA TYR A 472 -11.06 10.67 9.46
C TYR A 472 -11.41 11.48 10.70
N ASP A 473 -11.34 10.86 11.86
CA ASP A 473 -11.41 11.60 13.12
C ASP A 473 -10.08 12.29 13.46
N ALA A 474 -10.07 13.03 14.58
CA ALA A 474 -8.90 13.78 15.05
C ALA A 474 -7.67 12.90 15.37
N MET A 475 -7.84 11.58 15.42
CA MET A 475 -6.76 10.61 15.64
C MET A 475 -6.23 10.00 14.33
N GLY A 476 -6.77 10.40 13.18
CA GLY A 476 -6.38 9.91 11.87
C GLY A 476 -6.99 8.55 11.50
N ARG A 477 -8.12 8.18 12.11
CA ARG A 477 -8.79 6.90 11.87
C ARG A 477 -9.97 7.09 10.93
N LEU A 478 -10.13 6.20 9.95
CA LEU A 478 -11.19 6.27 8.96
C LEU A 478 -12.56 6.11 9.64
N THR A 479 -13.43 7.12 9.55
CA THR A 479 -14.76 7.07 10.17
C THR A 479 -15.87 6.88 9.16
N ILE A 480 -15.74 7.46 7.96
CA ILE A 480 -16.80 7.46 6.95
C ILE A 480 -16.19 7.32 5.56
N GLU A 481 -16.83 6.49 4.73
CA GLU A 481 -16.71 6.51 3.28
C GLU A 481 -18.03 7.00 2.69
N ARG A 482 -18.01 7.99 1.82
CA ARG A 482 -19.22 8.49 1.14
C ARG A 482 -19.01 8.69 -0.35
N ASP A 483 -20.10 8.60 -1.11
CA ASP A 483 -20.06 8.91 -2.54
C ASP A 483 -20.10 10.42 -2.81
N VAL A 484 -20.01 10.77 -4.11
CA VAL A 484 -20.04 12.17 -4.57
C VAL A 484 -21.35 12.89 -4.26
N PHE A 485 -22.46 12.17 -4.04
CA PHE A 485 -23.77 12.72 -3.70
C PHE A 485 -23.96 12.92 -2.19
N GLY A 486 -22.96 12.56 -1.39
CA GLY A 486 -23.00 12.66 0.06
C GLY A 486 -23.60 11.44 0.75
N LYS A 487 -23.96 10.38 0.02
CA LYS A 487 -24.51 9.15 0.63
C LYS A 487 -23.39 8.38 1.33
N ILE A 488 -23.61 7.95 2.57
CA ILE A 488 -22.64 7.10 3.27
C ILE A 488 -22.64 5.71 2.64
N LEU A 489 -21.47 5.26 2.23
CA LEU A 489 -21.22 3.91 1.75
C LEU A 489 -20.84 3.01 2.93
N LYS A 490 -19.98 3.53 3.82
CA LYS A 490 -19.53 2.83 5.02
C LYS A 490 -19.29 3.77 6.19
N GLN A 491 -19.53 3.28 7.40
CA GLN A 491 -19.22 3.98 8.64
C GLN A 491 -18.46 3.06 9.60
N TYR A 492 -17.47 3.59 10.29
CA TYR A 492 -16.63 2.87 11.24
C TYR A 492 -16.81 3.45 12.65
N THR A 493 -17.12 2.58 13.61
CA THR A 493 -17.18 2.93 15.04
C THR A 493 -16.12 2.18 15.81
N TYR A 494 -15.38 2.90 16.65
CA TYR A 494 -14.25 2.38 17.42
C TYR A 494 -14.62 2.29 18.89
N GLN A 495 -14.57 1.08 19.47
CA GLN A 495 -14.72 0.88 20.90
C GLN A 495 -13.35 0.72 21.55
N PHE A 496 -13.04 1.65 22.45
CA PHE A 496 -11.82 1.65 23.22
C PHE A 496 -11.84 0.54 24.25
N GLN A 497 -10.66 0.01 24.52
CA GLN A 497 -10.47 -0.87 25.66
C GLN A 497 -10.78 -0.10 26.95
N ALA A 498 -11.65 -0.65 27.79
CA ALA A 498 -11.82 -0.15 29.15
C ALA A 498 -10.49 -0.35 29.90
N THR A 499 -9.99 0.71 30.53
CA THR A 499 -8.82 0.59 31.42
C THR A 499 -9.28 -0.17 32.65
N GLU A 500 -8.75 -1.39 32.86
CA GLU A 500 -8.90 -2.10 34.14
C GLU A 500 -8.03 -1.46 35.23
#